data_AF-A0A139DLG5-F1
#
_entry.id   AF-A0A139DLG5-F1
#
_cell.length_a   1.000
_cell.length_b   1.000
_cell.length_c   1.000
_cell.angle_alpha   90.00
_cell.angle_beta   90.00
_cell.angle_gamma   90.00
#
_symmetry.space_group_name_H-M   'P 1'
#
loop_
_entity.id
_entity.type
_entity.pdbx_description
1 polymer ?
#
loop_
_entity_poly.entity_id
_entity_poly.type
_entity_poly.pdbx_seq_one_letter_code
_entity_poly.pdbx_strand_id
1 'polypeptide(L)'
;MPGGRLFVKTGEKEVMTVSLGIIEGFYGPLWSWEERQQLVKTLAPHGYAFYLYAPKADAWLRRRWQEPFPEEQGRAMADFSRFCRRQGVSFGVGLSPYEIFNNFDQAAQDQLARKLKALEKLGLDELAILFDDMRSDIPNLAQVQADIMHWVRDHTDIPRLSVCPSYYSDDPVLDRVFGERPADYLATLGQTLDPSIHVFWTGEEVCSREISPGHLKRVGKLLGRKPILWDNYPVNDGDRMSGHLHLRGFTGRPAGNAAWLAGHAINPALQPTLTTLPALTLAESYRLGPDYQYGQAFLHAAREVLGSELANQLRRDLLVLQDAGLGRLSEERKQALLHTYDAFDHPAASEIMRWLAGDYQVTDEMVQTQ
;
A
#
# COMPACT_ATOMS: atom_id res chain seq x y z
N MET A 1 9.79 -30.39 24.26
CA MET A 1 10.36 -29.63 23.12
C MET A 1 10.05 -28.17 23.36
N PRO A 2 10.98 -27.38 23.94
CA PRO A 2 10.64 -26.04 24.41
C PRO A 2 10.61 -25.03 23.26
N GLY A 3 9.53 -24.24 23.23
CA GLY A 3 9.28 -23.14 22.30
C GLY A 3 10.39 -22.10 22.31
N GLY A 4 10.87 -21.77 21.11
CA GLY A 4 11.87 -20.73 20.87
C GLY A 4 11.24 -19.35 20.97
N ARG A 5 11.61 -18.65 22.04
CA ARG A 5 11.59 -17.19 22.28
C ARG A 5 11.08 -16.32 21.13
N LEU A 6 9.86 -15.79 21.28
CA LEU A 6 9.55 -14.42 20.89
C LEU A 6 9.90 -13.52 22.09
N PHE A 7 10.34 -12.29 21.82
CA PHE A 7 10.72 -11.25 22.81
C PHE A 7 12.15 -11.32 23.37
N VAL A 8 12.97 -10.35 22.97
CA VAL A 8 14.14 -9.91 23.74
C VAL A 8 13.64 -8.79 24.66
N LYS A 9 13.56 -9.04 25.97
CA LYS A 9 13.34 -8.00 26.97
C LYS A 9 14.66 -7.26 27.18
N THR A 10 14.82 -6.12 26.53
CA THR A 10 15.71 -5.04 26.98
C THR A 10 14.82 -3.82 27.20
N GLY A 11 15.00 -3.14 28.33
CA GLY A 11 14.07 -2.14 28.87
C GLY A 11 13.59 -1.08 27.87
N GLU A 12 12.30 -0.74 28.00
CA GLU A 12 11.63 0.43 27.42
C GLU A 12 11.61 0.59 25.88
N LYS A 13 10.98 -0.39 25.20
CA LYS A 13 9.96 -0.26 24.14
C LYS A 13 9.74 -1.66 23.54
N GLU A 14 8.51 -2.15 23.52
CA GLU A 14 8.18 -3.38 22.78
C GLU A 14 8.43 -3.13 21.30
N VAL A 15 9.53 -3.64 20.76
CA VAL A 15 9.85 -3.52 19.33
C VAL A 15 9.00 -4.54 18.57
N MET A 16 8.03 -4.03 17.81
CA MET A 16 7.32 -4.81 16.79
C MET A 16 8.34 -5.51 15.90
N THR A 17 8.20 -6.82 15.72
CA THR A 17 9.20 -7.64 15.00
C THR A 17 9.18 -7.44 13.48
N VAL A 18 8.17 -6.74 12.96
CA VAL A 18 8.04 -6.34 11.55
C VAL A 18 7.74 -4.84 11.48
N SER A 19 8.38 -4.14 10.55
CA SER A 19 8.08 -2.73 10.27
C SER A 19 6.77 -2.64 9.50
N LEU A 20 5.81 -1.85 9.99
CA LEU A 20 4.58 -1.54 9.28
C LEU A 20 4.77 -0.29 8.41
N GLY A 21 3.98 -0.18 7.34
CA GLY A 21 4.01 0.99 6.47
C GLY A 21 2.76 1.18 5.63
N ILE A 22 2.79 2.26 4.85
CA ILE A 22 1.75 2.61 3.90
C ILE A 22 2.37 2.63 2.52
N ILE A 23 1.72 1.97 1.55
CA ILE A 23 1.96 2.22 0.14
C ILE A 23 0.68 2.84 -0.40
N GLU A 24 0.66 4.17 -0.58
CA GLU A 24 -0.46 4.87 -1.22
C GLU A 24 -0.44 4.53 -2.71
N GLY A 25 -0.97 3.37 -3.08
CA GLY A 25 -0.81 2.78 -4.41
C GLY A 25 -2.13 2.44 -5.10
N PHE A 26 -3.23 2.99 -4.60
CA PHE A 26 -4.57 2.82 -5.12
C PHE A 26 -4.83 3.64 -6.40
N TYR A 27 -5.84 3.22 -7.15
CA TYR A 27 -6.53 3.99 -8.17
C TYR A 27 -7.60 4.89 -7.56
N GLY A 28 -7.97 5.98 -8.24
CA GLY A 28 -9.02 6.89 -7.78
C GLY A 28 -8.53 8.32 -7.50
N PRO A 29 -9.33 9.12 -6.78
CA PRO A 29 -8.94 10.49 -6.43
C PRO A 29 -7.76 10.51 -5.46
N LEU A 30 -6.86 11.48 -5.65
CA LEU A 30 -5.73 11.71 -4.75
C LEU A 30 -6.18 12.26 -3.40
N TRP A 31 -5.52 11.82 -2.34
CA TRP A 31 -5.60 12.51 -1.05
C TRP A 31 -4.97 13.91 -1.14
N SER A 32 -5.45 14.81 -0.30
CA SER A 32 -4.78 16.06 0.02
C SER A 32 -3.53 15.82 0.86
N TRP A 33 -2.60 16.78 0.85
CA TRP A 33 -1.41 16.71 1.69
C TRP A 33 -1.73 16.74 3.19
N GLU A 34 -2.81 17.42 3.59
CA GLU A 34 -3.25 17.46 4.98
C GLU A 34 -3.79 16.10 5.46
N GLU A 35 -4.59 15.43 4.63
CA GLU A 35 -5.08 14.07 4.90
C GLU A 35 -3.90 13.09 5.08
N ARG A 36 -2.88 13.16 4.21
CA ARG A 36 -1.65 12.36 4.35
C ARG A 36 -0.93 12.63 5.68
N GLN A 37 -0.80 13.91 6.06
CA GLN A 37 -0.15 14.28 7.32
C GLN A 37 -0.94 13.76 8.54
N GLN A 38 -2.27 13.83 8.49
CA GLN A 38 -3.11 13.34 9.57
C GLN A 38 -3.00 11.82 9.71
N LEU A 39 -3.03 11.07 8.59
CA LEU A 39 -2.84 9.63 8.60
C LEU A 39 -1.50 9.23 9.22
N VAL A 40 -0.40 9.89 8.84
CA VAL A 40 0.92 9.63 9.40
C VAL A 40 0.96 9.92 10.91
N LYS A 41 0.37 11.03 11.39
CA LYS A 41 0.28 11.33 12.83
C LYS A 41 -0.47 10.26 13.60
N THR A 42 -1.56 9.75 13.03
CA THR A 42 -2.38 8.72 13.67
C THR A 42 -1.64 7.38 13.74
N LEU A 43 -0.94 6.98 12.68
CA LEU A 43 -0.38 5.63 12.58
C LEU A 43 1.05 5.48 13.08
N ALA A 44 1.88 6.53 13.03
CA ALA A 44 3.28 6.47 13.46
C ALA A 44 3.46 5.95 14.91
N PRO A 45 2.63 6.36 15.90
CA PRO A 45 2.72 5.82 17.27
C PRO A 45 2.48 4.31 17.39
N HIS A 46 1.86 3.69 16.39
CA HIS A 46 1.48 2.27 16.37
C HIS A 46 2.45 1.40 15.56
N GLY A 47 3.63 1.94 15.21
CA GLY A 47 4.70 1.18 14.55
C GLY A 47 4.69 1.27 13.02
N TYR A 48 3.88 2.16 12.44
CA TYR A 48 3.99 2.52 11.02
C TYR A 48 5.21 3.42 10.82
N ALA A 49 6.27 2.87 10.26
CA ALA A 49 7.58 3.50 10.20
C ALA A 49 7.99 3.94 8.78
N PHE A 50 7.21 3.63 7.75
CA PHE A 50 7.47 4.10 6.40
C PHE A 50 6.19 4.42 5.61
N TYR A 51 6.32 5.38 4.68
CA TYR A 51 5.28 5.80 3.75
C TYR A 51 5.86 5.87 2.34
N LEU A 52 5.30 5.09 1.42
CA LEU A 52 5.61 5.13 -0.01
C LEU A 52 4.48 5.84 -0.75
N TYR A 53 4.78 7.01 -1.32
CA TYR A 53 3.86 7.76 -2.18
C TYR A 53 3.93 7.19 -3.60
N ALA A 54 2.89 6.47 -4.03
CA ALA A 54 2.81 5.84 -5.34
C ALA A 54 1.39 5.87 -5.96
N PRO A 55 0.56 6.92 -5.77
CA PRO A 55 -0.82 6.85 -6.18
C PRO A 55 -0.92 6.74 -7.70
N LYS A 56 -1.73 5.83 -8.20
CA LYS A 56 -1.80 5.54 -9.65
C LYS A 56 -2.23 6.75 -10.46
N ALA A 57 -3.04 7.63 -9.86
CA ALA A 57 -3.51 8.88 -10.48
C ALA A 57 -2.43 9.96 -10.65
N ASP A 58 -1.27 9.85 -10.01
CA ASP A 58 -0.17 10.80 -10.21
C ASP A 58 0.57 10.50 -11.52
N ALA A 59 0.12 11.13 -12.60
CA ALA A 59 0.64 10.89 -13.93
C ALA A 59 2.16 11.12 -14.04
N TRP A 60 2.74 12.04 -13.26
CA TRP A 60 4.19 12.31 -13.30
C TRP A 60 5.02 11.21 -12.64
N LEU A 61 4.40 10.31 -11.88
CA LEU A 61 5.04 9.10 -11.37
C LEU A 61 4.69 7.85 -12.19
N ARG A 62 3.81 7.97 -13.19
CA ARG A 62 3.35 6.86 -14.01
C ARG A 62 3.34 7.21 -15.51
N ARG A 63 2.20 7.49 -16.13
CA ARG A 63 2.08 7.60 -17.60
C ARG A 63 2.87 8.76 -18.23
N ARG A 64 3.14 9.82 -17.48
CA ARG A 64 3.91 11.02 -17.89
C ARG A 64 5.24 11.11 -17.11
N TRP A 65 5.81 9.96 -16.74
CA TRP A 65 7.00 9.91 -15.88
C TRP A 65 8.22 10.64 -16.46
N GLN A 66 8.31 10.74 -17.78
CA GLN A 66 9.39 11.45 -18.48
C GLN A 66 9.32 12.96 -18.29
N GLU A 67 8.15 13.49 -17.91
CA GLU A 67 7.95 14.92 -17.74
C GLU A 67 8.43 15.39 -16.35
N PRO A 68 8.95 16.63 -16.26
CA PRO A 68 9.28 17.22 -14.97
C PRO A 68 8.00 17.42 -14.14
N PHE A 69 8.15 17.28 -12.82
CA PHE A 69 7.06 17.65 -11.92
C PHE A 69 6.72 19.14 -12.06
N PRO A 70 5.43 19.52 -11.93
CA PRO A 70 5.05 20.87 -11.58
C PRO A 70 5.80 21.29 -10.30
N GLU A 71 6.26 22.54 -10.27
CA GLU A 71 7.09 23.03 -9.17
C GLU A 71 6.38 22.93 -7.81
N GLU A 72 5.09 23.24 -7.78
CA GLU A 72 4.25 23.14 -6.58
C GLU A 72 4.15 21.70 -6.06
N GLN A 73 3.94 20.73 -6.96
CA GLN A 73 3.86 19.31 -6.60
C GLN A 73 5.20 18.79 -6.05
N GLY A 74 6.31 19.17 -6.70
CA GLY A 74 7.66 18.87 -6.21
C GLY A 74 7.91 19.45 -4.82
N ARG A 75 7.52 20.71 -4.57
CA ARG A 75 7.62 21.35 -3.27
C ARG A 75 6.79 20.63 -2.21
N ALA A 76 5.54 20.29 -2.53
CA ALA A 76 4.64 19.62 -1.60
C ALA A 76 5.14 18.22 -1.20
N MET A 77 5.68 17.43 -2.15
CA MET A 77 6.33 16.16 -1.85
C MET A 77 7.56 16.33 -0.94
N ALA A 78 8.41 17.32 -1.20
CA ALA A 78 9.59 17.59 -0.36
C ALA A 78 9.18 18.05 1.06
N ASP A 79 8.12 18.85 1.18
CA ASP A 79 7.56 19.30 2.46
C ASP A 79 6.99 18.12 3.25
N PHE A 80 6.28 17.23 2.58
CA PHE A 80 5.75 16.00 3.17
C PHE A 80 6.86 15.04 3.59
N SER A 81 7.91 14.89 2.78
CA SER A 81 9.12 14.13 3.14
C SER A 81 9.75 14.64 4.46
N ARG A 82 9.92 15.96 4.60
CA ARG A 82 10.42 16.55 5.85
C ARG A 82 9.45 16.35 7.02
N PHE A 83 8.14 16.37 6.75
CA PHE A 83 7.12 16.10 7.76
C PHE A 83 7.21 14.66 8.28
N CYS A 84 7.26 13.66 7.40
CA CYS A 84 7.37 12.25 7.77
C CYS A 84 8.60 12.00 8.66
N ARG A 85 9.76 12.56 8.30
CA ARG A 85 10.98 12.46 9.12
C ARG A 85 10.82 13.03 10.53
N ARG A 86 10.09 14.15 10.68
CA ARG A 86 9.78 14.72 12.02
C ARG A 86 8.87 13.80 12.84
N GLN A 87 8.07 12.96 12.19
CA GLN A 87 7.25 11.94 12.84
C GLN A 87 7.98 10.61 13.04
N GLY A 88 9.26 10.51 12.66
CA GLY A 88 10.03 9.26 12.72
C GLY A 88 9.63 8.25 11.64
N VAL A 89 9.00 8.70 10.56
CA VAL A 89 8.54 7.89 9.43
C VAL A 89 9.45 8.14 8.23
N SER A 90 10.00 7.08 7.64
CA SER A 90 10.73 7.16 6.37
C SER A 90 9.77 7.47 5.23
N PHE A 91 10.19 8.35 4.32
CA PHE A 91 9.38 8.70 3.15
C PHE A 91 10.05 8.26 1.86
N GLY A 92 9.29 7.57 1.02
CA GLY A 92 9.72 7.17 -0.31
C GLY A 92 8.69 7.49 -1.37
N VAL A 93 9.11 7.34 -2.63
CA VAL A 93 8.27 7.49 -3.81
C VAL A 93 8.31 6.22 -4.64
N GLY A 94 7.14 5.79 -5.13
CA GLY A 94 7.03 4.80 -6.19
C GLY A 94 7.02 5.48 -7.56
N LEU A 95 7.97 5.12 -8.40
CA LEU A 95 8.01 5.49 -9.81
C LEU A 95 7.61 4.27 -10.64
N SER A 96 6.54 4.39 -11.40
CA SER A 96 6.18 3.46 -12.46
C SER A 96 6.69 4.01 -13.80
N PRO A 97 7.92 3.69 -14.24
CA PRO A 97 8.41 4.11 -15.55
C PRO A 97 7.66 3.32 -16.64
N TYR A 98 6.44 3.75 -16.91
CA TYR A 98 5.43 3.02 -17.68
C TYR A 98 6.01 2.55 -19.02
N GLU A 99 5.93 1.24 -19.25
CA GLU A 99 6.40 0.53 -20.46
C GLU A 99 7.92 0.61 -20.76
N ILE A 100 8.75 1.10 -19.83
CA ILE A 100 10.18 1.28 -20.09
C ILE A 100 10.92 -0.04 -20.42
N PHE A 101 10.47 -1.17 -19.85
CA PHE A 101 11.09 -2.46 -20.10
C PHE A 101 10.85 -3.00 -21.51
N ASN A 102 9.91 -2.42 -22.28
CA ASN A 102 9.71 -2.78 -23.68
C ASN A 102 10.88 -2.32 -24.56
N ASN A 103 11.55 -1.22 -24.19
CA ASN A 103 12.73 -0.72 -24.87
C ASN A 103 13.59 0.16 -23.94
N PHE A 104 14.60 -0.44 -23.29
CA PHE A 104 15.51 0.25 -22.37
C PHE A 104 16.82 0.69 -23.05
N ASP A 105 16.69 1.49 -24.11
CA ASP A 105 17.82 2.05 -24.86
C ASP A 105 18.44 3.30 -24.20
N GLN A 106 19.43 3.92 -24.85
CA GLN A 106 20.09 5.13 -24.35
C GLN A 106 19.11 6.30 -24.14
N ALA A 107 18.09 6.44 -24.99
CA ALA A 107 17.12 7.53 -24.85
C ALA A 107 16.23 7.33 -23.61
N ALA A 108 15.80 6.08 -23.35
CA ALA A 108 15.08 5.72 -22.14
C ALA A 108 15.94 5.93 -20.88
N GLN A 109 17.21 5.54 -20.93
CA GLN A 109 18.18 5.77 -19.86
C GLN A 109 18.38 7.26 -19.57
N ASP A 110 18.53 8.09 -20.59
CA ASP A 110 18.68 9.54 -20.42
C ASP A 110 17.44 10.19 -19.79
N GLN A 111 16.24 9.71 -20.14
CA GLN A 111 14.98 10.16 -19.55
C GLN A 111 14.89 9.74 -18.07
N LEU A 112 15.22 8.49 -17.77
CA LEU A 112 15.22 7.98 -16.40
C LEU A 112 16.25 8.71 -15.53
N ALA A 113 17.46 8.98 -16.05
CA ALA A 113 18.48 9.75 -15.36
C ALA A 113 17.99 11.15 -14.97
N ARG A 114 17.27 11.83 -15.88
CA ARG A 114 16.67 13.15 -15.58
C ARG A 114 15.61 13.04 -14.48
N LYS A 115 14.79 11.99 -14.50
CA LYS A 115 13.75 11.75 -13.49
C LYS A 115 14.35 11.45 -12.12
N LEU A 116 15.37 10.59 -12.05
CA LEU A 116 16.10 10.28 -10.82
C LEU A 116 16.68 11.54 -10.17
N LYS A 117 17.35 12.40 -10.95
CA LYS A 117 17.86 13.71 -10.47
C LYS A 117 16.76 14.64 -9.94
N ALA A 118 15.54 14.54 -10.45
CA ALA A 118 14.41 15.31 -9.92
C ALA A 118 13.91 14.73 -8.59
N LEU A 119 13.87 13.40 -8.46
CA LEU A 119 13.47 12.70 -7.24
C LEU A 119 14.46 12.90 -6.09
N GLU A 120 15.76 12.93 -6.37
CA GLU A 120 16.81 13.19 -5.37
C GLU A 120 16.62 14.53 -4.65
N LYS A 121 16.10 15.55 -5.36
CA LYS A 121 15.83 16.88 -4.79
C LYS A 121 14.69 16.87 -3.76
N LEU A 122 13.86 15.83 -3.74
CA LEU A 122 12.79 15.68 -2.76
C LEU A 122 13.31 15.19 -1.40
N GLY A 123 14.57 14.75 -1.34
CA GLY A 123 15.18 14.13 -0.18
C GLY A 123 14.38 12.89 0.21
N LEU A 124 14.45 11.82 -0.58
CA LEU A 124 13.75 10.56 -0.30
C LEU A 124 14.63 9.63 0.54
N ASP A 125 14.02 8.81 1.39
CA ASP A 125 14.68 7.71 2.09
C ASP A 125 14.63 6.41 1.27
N GLU A 126 13.63 6.28 0.40
CA GLU A 126 13.39 5.11 -0.45
C GLU A 126 12.86 5.50 -1.84
N LEU A 127 13.34 4.80 -2.87
CA LEU A 127 12.78 4.83 -4.21
C LEU A 127 12.33 3.42 -4.58
N ALA A 128 11.06 3.28 -4.96
CA ALA A 128 10.56 2.05 -5.54
C ALA A 128 10.38 2.20 -7.05
N ILE A 129 10.84 1.23 -7.83
CA ILE A 129 10.50 1.12 -9.25
C ILE A 129 9.40 0.10 -9.40
N LEU A 130 8.31 0.48 -10.06
CA LEU A 130 7.07 -0.28 -10.07
C LEU A 130 6.74 -0.73 -11.50
N PHE A 131 6.72 -2.05 -11.71
CA PHE A 131 6.42 -2.67 -13.01
C PHE A 131 5.01 -3.32 -13.04
N ASP A 132 4.17 -3.03 -12.05
CA ASP A 132 2.79 -3.47 -11.93
C ASP A 132 1.86 -2.79 -12.96
N ASP A 133 0.75 -3.45 -13.25
CA ASP A 133 -0.39 -2.89 -13.99
C ASP A 133 -0.08 -2.41 -15.41
N MET A 134 0.77 -3.17 -16.11
CA MET A 134 1.10 -2.96 -17.50
C MET A 134 1.39 -4.27 -18.23
N ARG A 135 1.15 -4.29 -19.54
CA ARG A 135 1.40 -5.47 -20.38
C ARG A 135 2.90 -5.79 -20.36
N SER A 136 3.21 -7.05 -20.07
CA SER A 136 4.55 -7.53 -19.71
C SER A 136 4.92 -8.81 -20.46
N ASP A 137 4.47 -8.97 -21.71
CA ASP A 137 4.66 -10.15 -22.54
C ASP A 137 5.95 -10.11 -23.37
N ILE A 138 7.08 -9.85 -22.71
CA ILE A 138 8.41 -9.88 -23.34
C ILE A 138 9.24 -11.10 -22.89
N PRO A 139 10.07 -11.67 -23.78
CA PRO A 139 11.06 -12.65 -23.37
C PRO A 139 12.03 -12.07 -22.34
N ASN A 140 12.50 -12.89 -21.40
CA ASN A 140 13.50 -12.50 -20.38
C ASN A 140 13.09 -11.33 -19.47
N LEU A 141 11.78 -11.09 -19.27
CA LEU A 141 11.25 -9.99 -18.46
C LEU A 141 11.96 -9.82 -17.09
N ALA A 142 12.19 -10.92 -16.38
CA ALA A 142 12.87 -10.91 -15.07
C ALA A 142 14.30 -10.33 -15.15
N GLN A 143 15.06 -10.68 -16.20
CA GLN A 143 16.40 -10.16 -16.43
C GLN A 143 16.35 -8.68 -16.75
N VAL A 144 15.45 -8.27 -17.66
CA VAL A 144 15.30 -6.86 -18.05
C VAL A 144 14.94 -5.98 -16.86
N GLN A 145 14.03 -6.43 -16.00
CA GLN A 145 13.67 -5.68 -14.78
C GLN A 145 14.82 -5.59 -13.78
N ALA A 146 15.59 -6.66 -13.61
CA ALA A 146 16.78 -6.63 -12.78
C ALA A 146 17.85 -5.67 -13.34
N ASP A 147 18.08 -5.68 -14.66
CA ASP A 147 19.03 -4.79 -15.33
C ASP A 147 18.63 -3.31 -15.16
N ILE A 148 17.35 -2.98 -15.32
CA ILE A 148 16.82 -1.63 -15.06
C ILE A 148 17.05 -1.25 -13.59
N MET A 149 16.78 -2.15 -12.65
CA MET A 149 16.99 -1.88 -11.22
C MET A 149 18.47 -1.65 -10.87
N HIS A 150 19.39 -2.44 -11.44
CA HIS A 150 20.83 -2.22 -11.27
C HIS A 150 21.27 -0.91 -11.89
N TRP A 151 20.75 -0.58 -13.09
CA TRP A 151 21.01 0.71 -13.71
C TRP A 151 20.52 1.85 -12.82
N VAL A 152 19.31 1.78 -12.26
CA VAL A 152 18.78 2.80 -11.34
C VAL A 152 19.68 2.96 -10.13
N ARG A 153 20.09 1.85 -9.51
CA ARG A 153 21.01 1.86 -8.36
C ARG A 153 22.33 2.57 -8.67
N ASP A 154 22.88 2.36 -9.84
CA ASP A 154 24.16 2.96 -10.22
C ASP A 154 24.02 4.44 -10.63
N HIS A 155 22.79 4.97 -10.71
CA HIS A 155 22.46 6.32 -11.17
C HIS A 155 21.63 7.14 -10.15
N THR A 156 21.53 6.70 -8.90
CA THR A 156 20.92 7.50 -7.83
C THR A 156 21.60 7.36 -6.48
N ASP A 157 21.59 8.45 -5.71
CA ASP A 157 22.07 8.48 -4.32
C ASP A 157 20.96 8.15 -3.29
N ILE A 158 19.75 7.78 -3.74
CA ILE A 158 18.64 7.44 -2.83
C ILE A 158 18.98 6.14 -2.07
N PRO A 159 18.95 6.12 -0.72
CA PRO A 159 19.62 5.07 0.06
C PRO A 159 19.01 3.67 -0.05
N ARG A 160 17.69 3.59 -0.24
CA ARG A 160 16.95 2.32 -0.27
C ARG A 160 16.22 2.17 -1.59
N LEU A 161 16.34 0.99 -2.17
CA LEU A 161 15.65 0.63 -3.40
C LEU A 161 14.71 -0.55 -3.19
N SER A 162 13.54 -0.43 -3.78
CA SER A 162 12.51 -1.47 -3.81
C SER A 162 12.01 -1.67 -5.24
N VAL A 163 11.47 -2.84 -5.52
CA VAL A 163 10.83 -3.13 -6.81
C VAL A 163 9.46 -3.78 -6.59
N CYS A 164 8.45 -3.32 -7.33
CA CYS A 164 7.25 -4.12 -7.57
C CYS A 164 7.42 -4.85 -8.90
N PRO A 165 7.62 -6.18 -8.90
CA PRO A 165 7.71 -6.94 -10.14
C PRO A 165 6.37 -6.94 -10.89
N SER A 166 6.37 -7.16 -12.20
CA SER A 166 5.11 -7.24 -12.97
C SER A 166 4.19 -8.35 -12.49
N TYR A 167 4.77 -9.49 -12.11
CA TYR A 167 4.04 -10.59 -11.47
C TYR A 167 4.33 -10.57 -9.97
N TYR A 168 3.57 -9.75 -9.25
CA TYR A 168 3.69 -9.47 -7.81
C TYR A 168 2.80 -10.36 -6.92
N SER A 169 2.16 -11.37 -7.51
CA SER A 169 1.28 -12.34 -6.85
C SER A 169 1.31 -13.68 -7.58
N ASP A 170 0.90 -14.75 -6.92
CA ASP A 170 0.60 -16.03 -7.61
C ASP A 170 -0.76 -16.00 -8.35
N ASP A 171 -1.49 -14.89 -8.27
CA ASP A 171 -2.81 -14.75 -8.87
C ASP A 171 -2.78 -14.95 -10.40
N PRO A 172 -3.51 -15.95 -10.94
CA PRO A 172 -3.63 -16.16 -12.39
C PRO A 172 -4.30 -15.00 -13.14
N VAL A 173 -4.94 -14.06 -12.44
CA VAL A 173 -5.49 -12.85 -13.07
C VAL A 173 -4.38 -12.02 -13.72
N LEU A 174 -3.17 -12.00 -13.15
CA LEU A 174 -2.06 -11.24 -13.71
C LEU A 174 -1.66 -11.78 -15.08
N ASP A 175 -1.69 -13.10 -15.29
CA ASP A 175 -1.39 -13.71 -16.59
C ASP A 175 -2.43 -13.35 -17.66
N ARG A 176 -3.69 -13.19 -17.24
CA ARG A 176 -4.78 -12.82 -18.14
C ARG A 176 -4.70 -11.36 -18.57
N VAL A 177 -4.28 -10.48 -17.66
CA VAL A 177 -4.28 -9.03 -17.89
C VAL A 177 -2.95 -8.53 -18.45
N PHE A 178 -1.82 -9.08 -18.01
CA PHE A 178 -0.48 -8.61 -18.38
C PHE A 178 0.21 -9.47 -19.44
N GLY A 179 -0.35 -10.65 -19.75
CA GLY A 179 0.26 -11.64 -20.63
C GLY A 179 0.79 -12.85 -19.87
N GLU A 180 1.11 -13.92 -20.57
CA GLU A 180 1.58 -15.17 -19.95
C GLU A 180 2.94 -14.93 -19.25
N ARG A 181 3.02 -15.18 -17.94
CA ARG A 181 4.27 -15.00 -17.21
C ARG A 181 5.29 -16.08 -17.60
N PRO A 182 6.59 -15.73 -17.68
CA PRO A 182 7.64 -16.74 -17.81
C PRO A 182 7.59 -17.74 -16.65
N ALA A 183 7.73 -19.03 -16.95
CA ALA A 183 7.53 -20.11 -15.97
C ALA A 183 8.46 -20.03 -14.75
N ASP A 184 9.67 -19.47 -14.92
CA ASP A 184 10.69 -19.30 -13.89
C ASP A 184 10.82 -17.84 -13.40
N TYR A 185 9.91 -16.95 -13.81
CA TYR A 185 10.02 -15.50 -13.62
C TYR A 185 10.49 -15.08 -12.23
N LEU A 186 9.80 -15.53 -11.18
CA LEU A 186 10.10 -15.11 -9.80
C LEU A 186 11.45 -15.65 -9.30
N ALA A 187 11.81 -16.88 -9.69
CA ALA A 187 13.08 -17.49 -9.32
C ALA A 187 14.25 -16.81 -10.04
N THR A 188 14.08 -16.51 -11.33
CA THR A 188 15.06 -15.78 -12.13
C THR A 188 15.25 -14.37 -11.61
N LEU A 189 14.16 -13.65 -11.30
CA LEU A 189 14.24 -12.32 -10.68
C LEU A 189 14.99 -12.39 -9.34
N GLY A 190 14.65 -13.35 -8.49
CA GLY A 190 15.32 -13.53 -7.18
C GLY A 190 16.82 -13.79 -7.27
N GLN A 191 17.26 -14.54 -8.28
CA GLN A 191 18.67 -14.86 -8.54
C GLN A 191 19.44 -13.70 -9.16
N THR A 192 18.83 -12.98 -10.10
CA THR A 192 19.49 -11.90 -10.85
C THR A 192 19.51 -10.59 -10.07
N LEU A 193 18.42 -10.24 -9.37
CA LEU A 193 18.29 -8.96 -8.69
C LEU A 193 19.27 -8.85 -7.51
N ASP A 194 19.87 -7.67 -7.31
CA ASP A 194 20.83 -7.47 -6.22
C ASP A 194 20.15 -7.74 -4.86
N PRO A 195 20.74 -8.53 -3.94
CA PRO A 195 20.11 -8.89 -2.67
C PRO A 195 19.73 -7.72 -1.75
N SER A 196 20.33 -6.53 -1.93
CA SER A 196 20.00 -5.32 -1.17
C SER A 196 18.67 -4.68 -1.60
N ILE A 197 18.18 -4.99 -2.80
CA ILE A 197 16.93 -4.45 -3.34
C ILE A 197 15.75 -5.25 -2.78
N HIS A 198 14.81 -4.54 -2.15
CA HIS A 198 13.59 -5.15 -1.62
C HIS A 198 12.60 -5.47 -2.73
N VAL A 199 11.76 -6.48 -2.52
CA VAL A 199 10.76 -6.93 -3.49
C VAL A 199 9.38 -6.90 -2.83
N PHE A 200 8.45 -6.19 -3.46
CA PHE A 200 7.05 -6.18 -3.05
C PHE A 200 6.33 -7.45 -3.49
N TRP A 201 5.36 -7.88 -2.67
CA TRP A 201 4.55 -9.08 -2.93
C TRP A 201 3.16 -8.91 -2.29
N THR A 202 2.09 -9.29 -3.01
CA THR A 202 0.72 -9.11 -2.51
C THR A 202 0.07 -10.40 -1.96
N GLY A 203 0.70 -11.56 -2.20
CA GLY A 203 0.24 -12.84 -1.65
C GLY A 203 -0.11 -13.87 -2.72
N GLU A 204 -1.09 -14.73 -2.44
CA GLU A 204 -1.57 -15.75 -3.38
C GLU A 204 -2.57 -15.17 -4.40
N GLU A 205 -3.22 -14.06 -4.03
CA GLU A 205 -4.12 -13.28 -4.88
C GLU A 205 -3.68 -11.82 -4.88
N VAL A 206 -4.13 -11.01 -5.85
CA VAL A 206 -3.87 -9.56 -5.85
C VAL A 206 -4.41 -8.95 -4.55
N CYS A 207 -5.66 -9.27 -4.21
CA CYS A 207 -6.28 -8.96 -2.92
C CYS A 207 -6.43 -10.26 -2.11
N SER A 208 -5.34 -10.72 -1.51
CA SER A 208 -5.27 -12.01 -0.81
C SER A 208 -6.27 -12.12 0.35
N ARG A 209 -7.06 -13.20 0.37
CA ARG A 209 -7.92 -13.53 1.51
C ARG A 209 -7.12 -13.84 2.78
N GLU A 210 -6.02 -14.58 2.64
CA GLU A 210 -5.10 -14.96 3.72
C GLU A 210 -3.67 -14.99 3.18
N ILE A 211 -2.68 -14.73 4.04
CA ILE A 211 -1.27 -14.88 3.72
C ILE A 211 -0.64 -15.69 4.85
N SER A 212 -0.27 -16.94 4.58
CA SER A 212 0.28 -17.85 5.59
C SER A 212 1.82 -17.78 5.70
N PRO A 213 2.41 -18.18 6.84
CA PRO A 213 3.87 -18.30 6.96
C PRO A 213 4.47 -19.30 5.95
N GLY A 214 3.72 -20.34 5.58
CA GLY A 214 4.14 -21.32 4.59
C GLY A 214 4.29 -20.72 3.20
N HIS A 215 3.34 -19.87 2.80
CA HIS A 215 3.40 -19.10 1.56
C HIS A 215 4.64 -18.19 1.53
N LEU A 216 4.79 -17.35 2.56
CA LEU A 216 5.90 -16.41 2.66
C LEU A 216 7.27 -17.10 2.68
N LYS A 217 7.38 -18.26 3.33
CA LYS A 217 8.61 -19.07 3.30
C LYS A 217 8.96 -19.57 1.90
N ARG A 218 7.97 -20.02 1.12
CA ARG A 218 8.18 -20.44 -0.28
C ARG A 218 8.61 -19.26 -1.13
N VAL A 219 7.88 -18.15 -1.07
CA VAL A 219 8.18 -16.92 -1.83
C VAL A 219 9.58 -16.41 -1.48
N GLY A 220 9.92 -16.34 -0.19
CA GLY A 220 11.24 -15.91 0.25
C GLY A 220 12.38 -16.83 -0.21
N LYS A 221 12.12 -18.13 -0.38
CA LYS A 221 13.09 -19.07 -0.97
C LYS A 221 13.32 -18.79 -2.47
N LEU A 222 12.25 -18.51 -3.22
CA LEU A 222 12.35 -18.19 -4.66
C LEU A 222 13.08 -16.86 -4.87
N LEU A 223 12.76 -15.85 -4.07
CA LEU A 223 13.37 -14.52 -4.14
C LEU A 223 14.80 -14.46 -3.56
N GLY A 224 15.20 -15.46 -2.77
CA GLY A 224 16.44 -15.44 -2.00
C GLY A 224 16.48 -14.39 -0.87
N ARG A 225 15.34 -13.78 -0.54
CA ARG A 225 15.20 -12.70 0.46
C ARG A 225 13.77 -12.66 1.01
N LYS A 226 13.56 -12.02 2.16
CA LYS A 226 12.21 -11.79 2.68
C LYS A 226 11.51 -10.71 1.85
N PRO A 227 10.27 -10.92 1.35
CA PRO A 227 9.52 -9.87 0.67
C PRO A 227 9.06 -8.79 1.65
N ILE A 228 8.75 -7.60 1.12
CA ILE A 228 7.87 -6.63 1.79
C ILE A 228 6.45 -6.92 1.30
N LEU A 229 5.50 -7.13 2.22
CA LEU A 229 4.10 -7.24 1.80
C LEU A 229 3.58 -5.88 1.37
N TRP A 230 2.99 -5.84 0.18
CA TRP A 230 2.07 -4.80 -0.24
C TRP A 230 0.67 -5.43 -0.12
N ASP A 231 0.08 -5.34 1.06
CA ASP A 231 -1.19 -5.99 1.35
C ASP A 231 -2.36 -5.13 0.84
N ASN A 232 -3.11 -5.64 -0.13
CA ASN A 232 -4.28 -4.96 -0.70
C ASN A 232 -5.51 -5.08 0.22
N TYR A 233 -5.33 -4.58 1.44
CA TYR A 233 -6.38 -4.30 2.41
C TYR A 233 -5.89 -3.12 3.27
N PRO A 234 -6.68 -2.06 3.50
CA PRO A 234 -8.11 -1.93 3.24
C PRO A 234 -8.47 -1.31 1.88
N VAL A 235 -7.55 -1.23 0.91
CA VAL A 235 -7.86 -0.64 -0.41
C VAL A 235 -9.24 -1.04 -0.94
N ASN A 236 -9.99 -0.05 -1.39
CA ASN A 236 -11.35 -0.19 -1.91
C ASN A 236 -11.50 0.59 -3.22
N ASP A 237 -10.51 0.49 -4.09
CA ASP A 237 -10.52 1.10 -5.41
C ASP A 237 -11.12 0.19 -6.49
N GLY A 238 -11.38 0.76 -7.66
CA GLY A 238 -12.07 0.08 -8.75
C GLY A 238 -13.60 0.08 -8.60
N ASP A 239 -14.28 -0.25 -9.70
CA ASP A 239 -15.73 -0.06 -9.85
C ASP A 239 -16.55 -0.79 -8.78
N ARG A 240 -16.15 -2.02 -8.46
CA ARG A 240 -16.87 -2.83 -7.47
C ARG A 240 -16.52 -2.46 -6.05
N MET A 241 -15.23 -2.38 -5.69
CA MET A 241 -14.83 -2.21 -4.29
C MET A 241 -15.07 -0.78 -3.80
N SER A 242 -15.03 0.24 -4.67
CA SER A 242 -15.37 1.61 -4.28
C SER A 242 -16.81 1.78 -3.79
N GLY A 243 -17.69 0.85 -4.16
CA GLY A 243 -19.03 0.72 -3.61
C GLY A 243 -19.09 0.19 -2.17
N HIS A 244 -17.96 -0.07 -1.49
CA HIS A 244 -17.89 -0.65 -0.15
C HIS A 244 -16.84 0.08 0.72
N LEU A 245 -17.16 0.36 1.99
CA LEU A 245 -16.18 0.87 2.95
C LEU A 245 -15.50 -0.30 3.68
N HIS A 246 -14.21 -0.52 3.43
CA HIS A 246 -13.44 -1.59 4.08
C HIS A 246 -12.95 -1.14 5.47
N LEU A 247 -13.70 -1.53 6.51
CA LEU A 247 -13.54 -1.03 7.88
C LEU A 247 -13.18 -2.12 8.91
N ARG A 248 -13.43 -3.40 8.62
CA ARG A 248 -13.21 -4.51 9.56
C ARG A 248 -11.75 -4.63 10.00
N GLY A 249 -11.55 -5.21 11.18
CA GLY A 249 -10.19 -5.52 11.64
C GLY A 249 -9.51 -6.54 10.72
N PHE A 250 -8.19 -6.45 10.60
CA PHE A 250 -7.36 -7.37 9.82
C PHE A 250 -7.57 -8.83 10.28
N THR A 251 -7.63 -9.74 9.33
CA THR A 251 -7.66 -11.20 9.55
C THR A 251 -6.85 -11.92 8.48
N GLY A 252 -6.47 -13.18 8.70
CA GLY A 252 -5.67 -13.96 7.75
C GLY A 252 -4.21 -13.53 7.63
N ARG A 253 -3.72 -12.68 8.54
CA ARG A 253 -2.33 -12.23 8.62
C ARG A 253 -1.77 -12.61 10.00
N PRO A 254 -1.53 -13.91 10.28
CA PRO A 254 -1.09 -14.34 11.60
C PRO A 254 0.24 -13.68 11.96
N ALA A 255 0.43 -13.32 13.24
CA ALA A 255 1.66 -12.64 13.70
C ALA A 255 2.96 -13.40 13.37
N GLY A 256 2.88 -14.73 13.20
CA GLY A 256 3.98 -15.57 12.73
C GLY A 256 4.55 -15.18 11.35
N ASN A 257 3.81 -14.39 10.55
CA ASN A 257 4.29 -13.83 9.30
C ASN A 257 5.51 -12.92 9.49
N ALA A 258 5.64 -12.24 10.64
CA ALA A 258 6.75 -11.32 10.90
C ALA A 258 8.13 -11.97 10.72
N ALA A 259 8.26 -13.28 11.01
CA ALA A 259 9.51 -14.01 10.82
C ALA A 259 9.96 -14.09 9.34
N TRP A 260 9.03 -13.94 8.39
CA TRP A 260 9.23 -14.17 6.96
C TRP A 260 9.15 -12.88 6.12
N LEU A 261 8.96 -11.73 6.74
CA LEU A 261 8.82 -10.43 6.07
C LEU A 261 9.99 -9.50 6.36
N ALA A 262 10.32 -8.67 5.37
CA ALA A 262 11.18 -7.50 5.55
C ALA A 262 10.36 -6.27 6.02
N GLY A 263 9.07 -6.24 5.69
CA GLY A 263 8.11 -5.23 6.11
C GLY A 263 6.69 -5.64 5.73
N HIS A 264 5.69 -4.96 6.28
CA HIS A 264 4.30 -5.14 5.92
C HIS A 264 3.65 -3.77 5.72
N ALA A 265 3.50 -3.39 4.46
CA ALA A 265 2.75 -2.21 4.07
C ALA A 265 1.33 -2.56 3.65
N ILE A 266 0.40 -1.67 3.97
CA ILE A 266 -0.98 -1.75 3.50
C ILE A 266 -1.16 -0.82 2.31
N ASN A 267 -1.94 -1.26 1.30
CA ASN A 267 -2.56 -0.36 0.35
C ASN A 267 -3.82 0.23 1.01
N PRO A 268 -3.85 1.55 1.28
CA PRO A 268 -4.94 2.15 2.03
C PRO A 268 -6.22 2.26 1.19
N ALA A 269 -7.35 2.50 1.87
CA ALA A 269 -8.62 2.80 1.22
C ALA A 269 -8.61 4.21 0.63
N LEU A 270 -9.60 4.54 -0.20
CA LEU A 270 -9.76 5.91 -0.71
C LEU A 270 -10.05 6.94 0.39
N GLN A 271 -10.53 6.46 1.55
CA GLN A 271 -10.86 7.27 2.73
C GLN A 271 -9.69 7.28 3.73
N PRO A 272 -8.92 8.38 3.85
CA PRO A 272 -7.70 8.41 4.65
C PRO A 272 -7.94 8.25 6.16
N THR A 273 -9.00 8.85 6.71
CA THR A 273 -9.32 8.72 8.14
C THR A 273 -9.82 7.31 8.44
N LEU A 274 -10.78 6.80 7.66
CA LEU A 274 -11.33 5.45 7.85
C LEU A 274 -10.28 4.35 7.64
N THR A 275 -9.28 4.55 6.76
CA THR A 275 -8.13 3.66 6.57
C THR A 275 -7.41 3.36 7.89
N THR A 276 -7.36 4.32 8.81
CA THR A 276 -6.63 4.14 10.06
C THR A 276 -7.24 3.06 10.95
N LEU A 277 -8.54 2.77 10.84
CA LEU A 277 -9.20 1.76 11.67
C LEU A 277 -8.64 0.35 11.43
N PRO A 278 -8.70 -0.22 10.20
CA PRO A 278 -8.07 -1.51 9.93
C PRO A 278 -6.56 -1.44 10.15
N ALA A 279 -5.88 -0.35 9.80
CA ALA A 279 -4.44 -0.20 10.01
C ALA A 279 -4.03 -0.40 11.49
N LEU A 280 -4.73 0.22 12.43
CA LEU A 280 -4.49 0.02 13.86
C LEU A 280 -4.71 -1.44 14.30
N THR A 281 -5.72 -2.11 13.74
CA THR A 281 -5.95 -3.53 14.05
C THR A 281 -4.84 -4.45 13.51
N LEU A 282 -4.17 -4.09 12.41
CA LEU A 282 -3.00 -4.82 11.93
C LEU A 282 -1.86 -4.76 12.95
N ALA A 283 -1.56 -3.56 13.47
CA ALA A 283 -0.58 -3.39 14.53
C ALA A 283 -0.93 -4.23 15.78
N GLU A 284 -2.20 -4.20 16.20
CA GLU A 284 -2.66 -5.04 17.30
C GLU A 284 -2.53 -6.54 17.03
N SER A 285 -2.79 -6.98 15.80
CA SER A 285 -2.69 -8.41 15.44
C SER A 285 -1.28 -8.95 15.62
N TYR A 286 -0.26 -8.16 15.29
CA TYR A 286 1.14 -8.53 15.52
C TYR A 286 1.51 -8.50 17.00
N ARG A 287 1.03 -7.49 17.73
CA ARG A 287 1.31 -7.33 19.16
C ARG A 287 0.66 -8.42 20.00
N LEU A 288 -0.59 -8.77 19.71
CA LEU A 288 -1.39 -9.73 20.48
C LEU A 288 -1.21 -11.18 20.00
N GLY A 289 -0.79 -11.39 18.75
CA GLY A 289 -0.57 -12.72 18.21
C GLY A 289 -1.80 -13.63 18.36
N PRO A 290 -1.68 -14.84 18.93
CA PRO A 290 -2.81 -15.75 19.11
C PRO A 290 -3.98 -15.19 19.95
N ASP A 291 -3.75 -14.17 20.77
CA ASP A 291 -4.78 -13.56 21.63
C ASP A 291 -5.60 -12.47 20.91
N TYR A 292 -5.24 -12.15 19.65
CA TYR A 292 -5.91 -11.13 18.85
C TYR A 292 -7.37 -11.51 18.54
N GLN A 293 -8.29 -10.56 18.80
CA GLN A 293 -9.72 -10.70 18.54
C GLN A 293 -10.19 -9.57 17.63
N TYR A 294 -10.29 -9.82 16.32
CA TYR A 294 -10.52 -8.80 15.30
C TYR A 294 -11.74 -7.89 15.56
N GLY A 295 -12.82 -8.42 16.13
CA GLY A 295 -14.01 -7.63 16.46
C GLY A 295 -13.80 -6.66 17.62
N GLN A 296 -12.99 -7.05 18.62
CA GLN A 296 -12.62 -6.17 19.73
C GLN A 296 -11.56 -5.15 19.29
N ALA A 297 -10.59 -5.58 18.48
CA ALA A 297 -9.58 -4.70 17.90
C ALA A 297 -10.22 -3.58 17.05
N PHE A 298 -11.20 -3.93 16.20
CA PHE A 298 -11.97 -2.94 15.46
C PHE A 298 -12.64 -1.92 16.38
N LEU A 299 -13.31 -2.37 17.45
CA LEU A 299 -13.98 -1.47 18.38
C LEU A 299 -13.00 -0.58 19.16
N HIS A 300 -11.82 -1.10 19.49
CA HIS A 300 -10.76 -0.35 20.14
C HIS A 300 -10.23 0.75 19.21
N ALA A 301 -9.80 0.38 18.00
CA ALA A 301 -9.33 1.31 16.98
C ALA A 301 -10.40 2.38 16.65
N ALA A 302 -11.66 1.97 16.48
CA ALA A 302 -12.76 2.90 16.22
C ALA A 302 -12.96 3.90 17.36
N ARG A 303 -12.89 3.46 18.63
CA ARG A 303 -13.02 4.38 19.77
C ARG A 303 -11.84 5.34 19.91
N GLU A 304 -10.65 4.86 19.60
CA GLU A 304 -9.43 5.66 19.63
C GLU A 304 -9.49 6.79 18.60
N VAL A 305 -9.86 6.47 17.36
CA VAL A 305 -9.87 7.45 16.26
C VAL A 305 -11.13 8.31 16.26
N LEU A 306 -12.30 7.74 16.54
CA LEU A 306 -13.60 8.38 16.31
C LEU A 306 -14.28 8.88 17.59
N GLY A 307 -13.78 8.49 18.76
CA GLY A 307 -14.50 8.62 20.03
C GLY A 307 -15.65 7.61 20.17
N SER A 308 -16.26 7.56 21.36
CA SER A 308 -17.20 6.49 21.72
C SER A 308 -18.52 6.50 20.94
N GLU A 309 -19.09 7.67 20.69
CA GLU A 309 -20.40 7.79 20.05
C GLU A 309 -20.36 7.39 18.58
N LEU A 310 -19.45 8.00 17.81
CA LEU A 310 -19.28 7.69 16.39
C LEU A 310 -18.78 6.25 16.18
N ALA A 311 -17.89 5.72 17.04
CA ALA A 311 -17.49 4.31 16.97
C ALA A 311 -18.67 3.35 17.16
N ASN A 312 -19.56 3.64 18.10
CA ASN A 312 -20.75 2.82 18.32
C ASN A 312 -21.74 2.93 17.15
N GLN A 313 -21.89 4.12 16.54
CA GLN A 313 -22.70 4.31 15.34
C GLN A 313 -22.12 3.52 14.16
N LEU A 314 -20.83 3.69 13.87
CA LEU A 314 -20.14 2.98 12.79
C LEU A 314 -20.25 1.46 12.97
N ARG A 315 -20.13 0.95 14.20
CA ARG A 315 -20.32 -0.48 14.49
C ARG A 315 -21.73 -0.97 14.15
N ARG A 316 -22.77 -0.16 14.40
CA ARG A 316 -24.16 -0.52 14.04
C ARG A 316 -24.35 -0.59 12.53
N ASP A 317 -23.73 0.32 11.80
CA ASP A 317 -23.87 0.41 10.34
C ASP A 317 -22.84 -0.44 9.56
N LEU A 318 -21.92 -1.12 10.24
CA LEU A 318 -20.82 -1.86 9.60
C LEU A 318 -21.30 -2.85 8.54
N LEU A 319 -22.39 -3.59 8.80
CA LEU A 319 -22.98 -4.52 7.82
C LEU A 319 -23.46 -3.80 6.55
N VAL A 320 -23.96 -2.58 6.72
CA VAL A 320 -24.48 -1.77 5.61
C VAL A 320 -23.33 -1.15 4.82
N LEU A 321 -22.40 -0.50 5.51
CA LEU A 321 -21.31 0.25 4.89
C LEU A 321 -20.26 -0.66 4.21
N GLN A 322 -19.93 -1.78 4.84
CA GLN A 322 -18.92 -2.71 4.31
C GLN A 322 -19.52 -3.85 3.49
N ASP A 323 -20.51 -4.57 4.02
CA ASP A 323 -20.93 -5.84 3.40
C ASP A 323 -22.01 -5.65 2.32
N ALA A 324 -23.00 -4.78 2.57
CA ALA A 324 -24.04 -4.47 1.57
C ALA A 324 -23.54 -3.51 0.49
N GLY A 325 -22.85 -2.43 0.88
CA GLY A 325 -22.31 -1.42 -0.01
C GLY A 325 -23.37 -0.51 -0.64
N LEU A 326 -22.93 0.49 -1.41
CA LEU A 326 -23.77 1.49 -2.07
C LEU A 326 -24.83 0.87 -2.97
N GLY A 327 -24.44 -0.15 -3.76
CA GLY A 327 -25.32 -0.75 -4.77
C GLY A 327 -26.56 -1.46 -4.20
N ARG A 328 -26.65 -1.66 -2.88
CA ARG A 328 -27.79 -2.29 -2.20
C ARG A 328 -28.56 -1.35 -1.28
N LEU A 329 -28.20 -0.06 -1.23
CA LEU A 329 -28.90 0.94 -0.45
C LEU A 329 -30.12 1.47 -1.20
N SER A 330 -31.28 1.52 -0.54
CA SER A 330 -32.40 2.33 -1.04
C SER A 330 -32.10 3.82 -0.80
N GLU A 331 -32.74 4.70 -1.57
CA GLU A 331 -32.60 6.14 -1.39
C GLU A 331 -33.02 6.58 0.02
N GLU A 332 -34.08 6.01 0.58
CA GLU A 332 -34.51 6.30 1.95
C GLU A 332 -33.44 5.92 2.97
N ARG A 333 -32.78 4.76 2.79
CA ARG A 333 -31.71 4.32 3.68
C ARG A 333 -30.48 5.20 3.54
N LYS A 334 -30.14 5.61 2.31
CA LYS A 334 -29.05 6.55 2.03
C LYS A 334 -29.28 7.90 2.71
N GLN A 335 -30.49 8.48 2.59
CA GLN A 335 -30.83 9.74 3.26
C GLN A 335 -30.80 9.63 4.79
N ALA A 336 -31.27 8.50 5.35
CA ALA A 336 -31.18 8.26 6.79
C ALA A 336 -29.72 8.19 7.29
N LEU A 337 -28.83 7.55 6.52
CA LEU A 337 -27.39 7.52 6.84
C LEU A 337 -26.77 8.90 6.74
N LEU A 338 -27.04 9.67 5.67
CA LEU A 338 -26.55 11.05 5.54
C LEU A 338 -26.95 11.89 6.75
N HIS A 339 -28.23 11.88 7.13
CA HIS A 339 -28.69 12.59 8.33
C HIS A 339 -28.00 12.12 9.62
N THR A 340 -27.73 10.82 9.74
CA THR A 340 -27.06 10.25 10.91
C THR A 340 -25.61 10.73 11.02
N TYR A 341 -24.87 10.74 9.91
CA TYR A 341 -23.44 11.11 9.91
C TYR A 341 -23.22 12.62 9.90
N ASP A 342 -24.16 13.42 9.39
CA ASP A 342 -24.14 14.90 9.45
C ASP A 342 -24.15 15.44 10.90
N ALA A 343 -24.64 14.64 11.85
CA ALA A 343 -24.62 14.99 13.28
C ALA A 343 -23.23 14.94 13.93
N PHE A 344 -22.20 14.42 13.22
CA PHE A 344 -20.84 14.30 13.74
C PHE A 344 -19.88 15.25 13.02
N ASP A 345 -19.31 16.21 13.75
CA ASP A 345 -18.20 17.04 13.28
C ASP A 345 -16.89 16.24 13.37
N HIS A 346 -16.70 15.30 12.44
CA HIS A 346 -15.54 14.41 12.41
C HIS A 346 -15.16 14.04 10.97
N PRO A 347 -13.87 14.05 10.57
CA PRO A 347 -13.44 13.72 9.21
C PRO A 347 -13.95 12.37 8.69
N ALA A 348 -13.96 11.34 9.53
CA ALA A 348 -14.52 10.03 9.16
C ALA A 348 -16.03 10.07 8.82
N ALA A 349 -16.82 10.92 9.50
CA ALA A 349 -18.23 11.08 9.16
C ALA A 349 -18.39 11.77 7.80
N SER A 350 -17.57 12.81 7.54
CA SER A 350 -17.48 13.45 6.23
C SER A 350 -17.09 12.47 5.11
N GLU A 351 -16.12 11.59 5.35
CA GLU A 351 -15.73 10.53 4.39
C GLU A 351 -16.91 9.57 4.09
N ILE A 352 -17.68 9.17 5.10
CA ILE A 352 -18.87 8.33 4.90
C ILE A 352 -19.93 9.07 4.08
N MET A 353 -20.18 10.35 4.35
CA MET A 353 -21.15 11.15 3.60
C MET A 353 -20.73 11.34 2.14
N ARG A 354 -19.45 11.62 1.88
CA ARG A 354 -18.89 11.71 0.53
C ARG A 354 -18.98 10.38 -0.22
N TRP A 355 -18.74 9.26 0.47
CA TRP A 355 -18.95 7.93 -0.10
C TRP A 355 -20.41 7.68 -0.46
N LEU A 356 -21.36 8.04 0.42
CA LEU A 356 -22.79 7.99 0.11
C LEU A 356 -23.14 8.86 -1.11
N ALA A 357 -22.50 10.02 -1.26
CA ALA A 357 -22.68 10.91 -2.41
C ALA A 357 -22.08 10.38 -3.73
N GLY A 358 -21.20 9.37 -3.67
CA GLY A 358 -20.53 8.78 -4.83
C GLY A 358 -19.18 9.40 -5.16
N ASP A 359 -18.65 10.30 -4.32
CA ASP A 359 -17.39 11.03 -4.57
C ASP A 359 -16.15 10.11 -4.69
N TYR A 360 -16.25 8.90 -4.15
CA TYR A 360 -15.18 7.90 -4.16
C TYR A 360 -15.37 6.82 -5.22
N GLN A 361 -16.40 6.92 -6.08
CA GLN A 361 -16.61 5.93 -7.13
C GLN A 361 -15.44 5.96 -8.12
N VAL A 362 -14.80 4.80 -8.33
CA VAL A 362 -13.69 4.64 -9.26
C VAL A 362 -14.18 3.85 -10.45
N THR A 363 -14.14 4.42 -11.65
CA THR A 363 -14.62 3.75 -12.86
C THR A 363 -13.51 2.94 -13.54
N ASP A 364 -13.90 1.98 -14.39
CA ASP A 364 -12.94 1.25 -15.25
C ASP A 364 -12.13 2.20 -16.13
N GLU A 365 -12.74 3.30 -16.60
CA GLU A 365 -12.04 4.34 -17.38
C GLU A 365 -10.94 5.02 -16.55
N MET A 366 -11.21 5.33 -15.28
CA MET A 366 -10.19 5.87 -14.39
C MET A 366 -9.04 4.90 -14.21
N VAL A 367 -9.33 3.61 -13.98
CA VAL A 367 -8.27 2.59 -13.83
C VAL A 367 -7.44 2.45 -15.11
N GLN A 368 -8.06 2.55 -16.27
CA GLN A 368 -7.36 2.46 -17.57
C GLN A 368 -6.52 3.71 -17.87
N THR A 369 -6.95 4.89 -17.44
CA THR A 369 -6.32 6.18 -17.79
C THR A 369 -5.30 6.66 -16.78
N GLN A 370 -5.42 6.22 -15.53
CA GLN A 370 -4.39 6.38 -14.51
C GLN A 370 -3.22 5.46 -14.80
#